data_AF-B8BTC0-F1
#
_entry.id   AF-B8BTC0-F1
#
_cell.length_a   1.000
_cell.length_b   1.000
_cell.length_c   1.000
_cell.angle_alpha   90.00
_cell.angle_beta   90.00
_cell.angle_gamma   90.00
#
_symmetry.space_group_name_H-M   'P 1'
#
loop_
_entity.id
_entity.type
_entity.pdbx_description
1 polymer ?
#
loop_
_entity_poly.entity_id
_entity_poly.type
_entity_poly.pdbx_seq_one_letter_code
_entity_poly.pdbx_strand_id
1 'polypeptide(L)'
;MSPRQHDYTPIEEEASLINDNNTSLKKSLEFKSHPSDINDIGDINIALNNGNNRRSTNWLHLTTEKLIIVSLAVLFVILGNHLMQYTLVKTGELVPTGPYRLLQSQEGKKFFDYYDFYDGADSIGSAGYNMYVSKKKAMSLGIANVITGESVSTSNDTSDDTSDQSREDEFVFMSSAPTEEGPRSSIRLEGKTRFERGLFLLDVRHMPNGCGVWPAFWLTDEASWPRNGEIDILEGVNGQTVAKTALHTSDKCDMYAHVSPYDKTGEWEWITGIPNQYTGEPDLKTSKEADNCWVMAQHQWANEGCTAIHDRNDTIGGPVNDVGGGVYALEWDPENRHIKSWVFSPREDMPQNLIEAIETASSEDASKRIMPDPHSWGLPYAYFAIGEETGCSADHFKNMRIVFNLAFCGNVSGNRFARECHTEAERYNVTNEFSGQLDPVQTCNAYIEANPEALEEAYWKIKGVYVYEKELEEKKKKPVVSDTTSNDNNGGEQS
;
A
#
# COMPACT_ATOMS: atom_id res chain seq x y z
N MET A 1 -11.20 -35.32 52.69
CA MET A 1 -11.02 -34.02 53.38
C MET A 1 -11.44 -32.92 52.40
N SER A 2 -12.37 -32.09 52.84
CA SER A 2 -13.10 -31.06 52.09
C SER A 2 -12.21 -30.00 51.44
N PRO A 3 -12.58 -29.43 50.27
CA PRO A 3 -12.16 -28.07 49.93
C PRO A 3 -12.97 -27.09 50.79
N ARG A 4 -12.29 -26.06 51.31
CA ARG A 4 -12.92 -24.95 52.05
C ARG A 4 -13.50 -23.95 51.05
N GLN A 5 -14.79 -23.68 51.20
CA GLN A 5 -15.42 -22.43 50.80
C GLN A 5 -14.98 -21.31 51.74
N HIS A 6 -14.78 -20.11 51.20
CA HIS A 6 -15.11 -18.88 51.91
C HIS A 6 -15.78 -17.91 50.95
N ASP A 7 -17.01 -17.55 51.34
CA ASP A 7 -17.89 -16.55 50.79
C ASP A 7 -17.25 -15.16 50.78
N TYR A 8 -17.59 -14.34 49.78
CA TYR A 8 -17.91 -12.92 50.01
C TYR A 8 -19.02 -12.47 49.05
N THR A 9 -20.03 -11.85 49.66
CA THR A 9 -21.32 -11.40 49.14
C THR A 9 -21.22 -10.13 48.27
N PRO A 10 -22.19 -9.91 47.35
CA PRO A 10 -22.27 -8.71 46.51
C PRO A 10 -22.90 -7.53 47.27
N ILE A 11 -22.47 -6.31 46.93
CA ILE A 11 -23.11 -5.06 47.37
C ILE A 11 -23.77 -4.45 46.13
N GLU A 12 -25.11 -4.41 46.13
CA GLU A 12 -25.95 -3.57 45.29
C GLU A 12 -26.53 -2.40 46.13
N GLU A 13 -26.96 -1.37 45.39
CA GLU A 13 -27.75 -0.19 45.79
C GLU A 13 -27.01 0.93 46.55
N GLU A 14 -27.17 2.23 46.24
CA GLU A 14 -28.37 2.89 45.73
C GLU A 14 -28.04 4.28 45.12
N ALA A 15 -28.92 4.74 44.24
CA ALA A 15 -28.93 6.06 43.63
C ALA A 15 -29.78 7.07 44.45
N SER A 16 -29.40 8.36 44.44
CA SER A 16 -30.25 9.57 44.33
C SER A 16 -29.56 10.80 44.94
N LEU A 17 -29.21 11.81 44.12
CA LEU A 17 -29.91 13.09 43.89
C LEU A 17 -29.83 14.11 45.05
N ILE A 18 -29.24 15.29 44.77
CA ILE A 18 -29.89 16.63 44.78
C ILE A 18 -28.85 17.74 44.47
N ASN A 19 -28.98 18.26 43.24
CA ASN A 19 -29.22 19.66 42.82
C ASN A 19 -28.36 20.88 43.23
N ASP A 20 -27.88 21.55 42.18
CA ASP A 20 -27.94 22.99 41.81
C ASP A 20 -27.25 24.08 42.66
N ASN A 21 -26.22 24.73 42.08
CA ASN A 21 -26.39 26.00 41.34
C ASN A 21 -25.08 26.60 40.76
N ASN A 22 -25.14 26.94 39.45
CA ASN A 22 -24.60 28.13 38.74
C ASN A 22 -23.09 28.48 38.85
N THR A 23 -22.32 28.87 37.82
CA THR A 23 -22.57 29.37 36.45
C THR A 23 -21.19 29.46 35.75
N SER A 24 -21.19 29.60 34.41
CA SER A 24 -20.06 30.00 33.54
C SER A 24 -19.29 28.87 32.86
N LEU A 25 -19.72 28.50 31.65
CA LEU A 25 -18.87 28.41 30.44
C LEU A 25 -19.74 27.91 29.26
N LYS A 26 -20.42 28.84 28.59
CA LYS A 26 -20.81 28.68 27.18
C LYS A 26 -19.84 29.51 26.35
N LYS A 27 -18.99 28.87 25.57
CA LYS A 27 -18.32 29.51 24.42
C LYS A 27 -18.66 28.72 23.17
N SER A 28 -19.75 29.15 22.54
CA SER A 28 -20.08 28.90 21.16
C SER A 28 -19.13 29.74 20.28
N LEU A 29 -18.41 29.08 19.38
CA LEU A 29 -17.75 29.74 18.25
C LEU A 29 -18.78 29.81 17.11
N GLU A 30 -19.46 30.96 17.01
CA GLU A 30 -20.27 31.31 15.84
C GLU A 30 -19.35 31.83 14.72
N PHE A 31 -19.41 31.17 13.57
CA PHE A 31 -18.93 31.68 12.29
C PHE A 31 -19.83 32.85 11.85
N LYS A 32 -19.27 34.06 11.77
CA LYS A 32 -19.90 35.20 11.09
C LYS A 32 -19.37 35.31 9.66
N SER A 33 -20.29 35.26 8.71
CA SER A 33 -20.13 35.66 7.32
C SER A 33 -20.34 37.17 7.17
N HIS A 34 -19.49 37.87 6.40
CA HIS A 34 -19.88 38.79 5.32
C HIS A 34 -18.66 39.46 4.62
N PRO A 35 -18.83 39.99 3.38
CA PRO A 35 -17.86 39.96 2.28
C PRO A 35 -17.21 41.32 1.98
N SER A 36 -16.16 41.34 1.15
CA SER A 36 -16.03 42.16 -0.08
C SER A 36 -14.57 42.25 -0.59
N ASP A 37 -14.46 42.20 -1.92
CA ASP A 37 -13.50 42.87 -2.82
C ASP A 37 -11.99 42.58 -2.74
N ILE A 38 -11.52 41.80 -3.71
CA ILE A 38 -10.20 42.00 -4.34
C ILE A 38 -10.39 41.99 -5.87
N ASN A 39 -10.57 43.18 -6.42
CA ASN A 39 -10.09 43.55 -7.76
C ASN A 39 -8.71 44.20 -7.55
N ASP A 40 -7.64 43.56 -7.99
CA ASP A 40 -6.42 44.27 -8.45
C ASP A 40 -5.45 43.26 -9.07
N ILE A 41 -5.49 43.13 -10.39
CA ILE A 41 -4.41 42.54 -11.18
C ILE A 41 -3.58 43.74 -11.66
N GLY A 42 -2.33 43.81 -11.18
CA GLY A 42 -1.38 44.84 -11.56
C GLY A 42 -1.02 44.77 -13.05
N ASP A 43 -1.15 45.90 -13.72
CA ASP A 43 -0.67 46.15 -15.07
C ASP A 43 0.86 46.07 -15.14
N ILE A 44 1.38 45.13 -15.92
CA ILE A 44 2.79 45.12 -16.35
C ILE A 44 2.91 45.96 -17.62
N ASN A 45 3.53 47.14 -17.48
CA ASN A 45 3.94 47.98 -18.60
C ASN A 45 5.17 47.39 -19.30
N ILE A 46 5.04 46.98 -20.56
CA ILE A 46 6.17 46.79 -21.48
C ILE A 46 6.01 47.76 -22.64
N ALA A 47 6.91 48.74 -22.68
CA ALA A 47 7.06 49.67 -23.79
C ALA A 47 7.65 48.95 -25.01
N LEU A 48 6.98 49.00 -26.16
CA LEU A 48 7.59 48.67 -27.44
C LEU A 48 7.29 49.73 -28.51
N ASN A 49 8.36 50.01 -29.23
CA ASN A 49 8.67 51.13 -30.08
C ASN A 49 7.95 51.00 -31.45
N ASN A 50 7.40 52.10 -31.96
CA ASN A 50 6.73 52.14 -33.27
C ASN A 50 7.76 52.09 -34.42
N GLY A 51 7.73 51.01 -35.21
CA GLY A 51 8.50 50.88 -36.45
C GLY A 51 7.70 50.15 -37.52
N ASN A 52 7.34 50.87 -38.58
CA ASN A 52 6.66 50.36 -39.77
C ASN A 52 7.43 49.21 -40.46
N ASN A 53 6.77 48.08 -40.75
CA ASN A 53 6.86 47.42 -42.05
C ASN A 53 5.81 46.32 -42.27
N ARG A 54 5.27 46.28 -43.49
CA ARG A 54 4.27 45.32 -44.00
C ARG A 54 4.75 43.86 -43.94
N ARG A 55 3.86 42.94 -43.52
CA ARG A 55 3.50 41.72 -44.28
C ARG A 55 2.32 41.01 -43.61
N SER A 56 1.28 40.72 -44.39
CA SER A 56 0.10 39.97 -43.95
C SER A 56 0.46 38.51 -43.69
N THR A 57 0.23 38.05 -42.46
CA THR A 57 -0.04 36.66 -42.15
C THR A 57 -1.25 36.64 -41.23
N ASN A 58 -2.38 36.15 -41.73
CA ASN A 58 -3.61 35.95 -40.95
C ASN A 58 -3.36 34.85 -39.90
N TRP A 59 -2.82 35.22 -38.75
CA TRP A 59 -2.99 34.43 -37.54
C TRP A 59 -4.34 34.80 -36.94
N LEU A 60 -5.26 33.85 -36.85
CA LEU A 60 -6.50 34.04 -36.10
C LEU A 60 -6.13 34.36 -34.64
N HIS A 61 -6.25 35.61 -34.25
CA HIS A 61 -6.29 35.97 -32.83
C HIS A 61 -7.59 35.42 -32.25
N LEU A 62 -7.52 34.24 -31.64
CA LEU A 62 -8.57 33.73 -30.77
C LEU A 62 -8.63 34.67 -29.56
N THR A 63 -9.74 35.37 -29.40
CA THR A 63 -10.01 36.19 -28.21
C THR A 63 -10.05 35.29 -26.98
N THR A 64 -9.73 35.83 -25.81
CA THR A 64 -9.73 35.11 -24.52
C THR A 64 -11.05 34.37 -24.27
N GLU A 65 -12.17 34.96 -24.68
CA GLU A 65 -13.50 34.33 -24.64
C GLU A 65 -13.60 33.07 -25.52
N LYS A 66 -13.05 33.09 -26.73
CA LYS A 66 -13.05 31.91 -27.63
C LYS A 66 -12.17 30.79 -27.06
N LEU A 67 -11.06 31.13 -26.42
CA LEU A 67 -10.21 30.14 -25.73
C LEU A 67 -10.91 29.52 -24.51
N ILE A 68 -11.69 30.29 -23.76
CA ILE A 68 -12.51 29.78 -22.65
C ILE A 68 -13.60 28.85 -23.17
N ILE A 69 -14.32 29.24 -24.23
CA ILE A 69 -15.38 28.41 -24.83
C ILE A 69 -14.82 27.09 -25.37
N VAL A 70 -13.67 27.12 -26.07
CA VAL A 70 -13.01 25.91 -26.57
C VAL A 70 -12.54 25.03 -25.41
N SER A 71 -11.92 25.60 -24.38
CA SER A 71 -11.48 24.86 -23.19
C SER A 71 -12.65 24.19 -22.45
N LEU A 72 -13.77 24.90 -22.28
CA LEU A 72 -14.98 24.35 -21.68
C LEU A 72 -15.59 23.25 -22.55
N ALA A 73 -15.65 23.44 -23.87
CA ALA A 73 -16.17 22.42 -24.79
C ALA A 73 -15.32 21.14 -24.76
N VAL A 74 -13.99 21.25 -24.74
CA VAL A 74 -13.07 20.11 -24.60
C VAL A 74 -13.28 19.42 -23.25
N LEU A 75 -13.41 20.18 -22.16
CA LEU A 75 -13.68 19.63 -20.84
C LEU A 75 -15.02 18.87 -20.80
N PHE A 76 -16.06 19.40 -21.42
CA PHE A 76 -17.37 18.73 -21.54
C PHE A 76 -17.28 17.42 -22.33
N VAL A 77 -16.52 17.39 -23.43
CA VAL A 77 -16.31 16.15 -24.21
C VAL A 77 -15.56 15.11 -23.39
N ILE A 78 -14.51 15.51 -22.67
CA ILE A 78 -13.72 14.62 -21.81
C ILE A 78 -14.58 14.07 -20.68
N LEU A 79 -15.31 14.94 -19.95
CA LEU A 79 -16.22 14.53 -18.88
C LEU A 79 -17.34 13.62 -19.40
N GLY A 80 -17.92 13.96 -20.55
CA GLY A 80 -18.94 13.14 -21.19
C GLY A 80 -18.43 11.75 -21.57
N ASN A 81 -17.21 11.67 -22.12
CA ASN A 81 -16.59 10.39 -22.46
C ASN A 81 -16.27 9.55 -21.20
N HIS A 82 -15.73 10.18 -20.15
CA HIS A 82 -15.50 9.51 -18.86
C HIS A 82 -16.80 8.99 -18.23
N LEU A 83 -17.86 9.79 -18.25
CA LEU A 83 -19.15 9.38 -17.71
C LEU A 83 -19.76 8.23 -18.51
N MET A 84 -19.60 8.24 -19.84
CA MET A 84 -20.04 7.14 -20.71
C MET A 84 -19.25 5.87 -20.40
N GLN A 85 -17.91 5.92 -20.35
CA GLN A 85 -17.07 4.77 -20.00
C GLN A 85 -17.41 4.23 -18.60
N TYR A 86 -17.57 5.12 -17.62
CA TYR A 86 -17.99 4.72 -16.27
C TYR A 86 -19.33 3.98 -16.28
N THR A 87 -20.29 4.46 -17.07
CA THR A 87 -21.59 3.78 -17.22
C THR A 87 -21.43 2.41 -17.86
N LEU A 88 -20.64 2.29 -18.93
CA LEU A 88 -20.38 1.03 -19.63
C LEU A 88 -19.66 -0.01 -18.75
N VAL A 89 -18.72 0.44 -17.90
CA VAL A 89 -18.08 -0.42 -16.91
C VAL A 89 -19.08 -0.88 -15.85
N LYS A 90 -19.90 0.05 -15.32
CA LYS A 90 -20.93 -0.29 -14.33
C LYS A 90 -22.01 -1.25 -14.85
N THR A 91 -22.36 -1.16 -16.13
CA THR A 91 -23.32 -2.08 -16.76
C THR A 91 -22.67 -3.41 -17.17
N GLY A 92 -21.34 -3.54 -17.00
CA GLY A 92 -20.57 -4.74 -17.37
C GLY A 92 -20.40 -4.90 -18.88
N GLU A 93 -20.61 -3.85 -19.67
CA GLU A 93 -20.38 -3.84 -21.11
C GLU A 93 -18.89 -3.72 -21.45
N LEU A 94 -18.13 -2.98 -20.62
CA LEU A 94 -16.67 -2.92 -20.68
C LEU A 94 -16.06 -3.56 -19.44
N VAL A 95 -15.06 -4.43 -19.63
CA VAL A 95 -14.32 -5.13 -18.56
C VAL A 95 -12.81 -4.97 -18.76
N PRO A 96 -12.01 -4.77 -17.69
CA PRO A 96 -10.56 -4.55 -17.75
C PRO A 96 -9.80 -5.87 -18.01
N THR A 97 -9.96 -6.41 -19.22
CA THR A 97 -9.38 -7.71 -19.61
C THR A 97 -8.35 -7.60 -20.74
N GLY A 98 -8.11 -6.38 -21.24
CA GLY A 98 -7.10 -6.10 -22.26
C GLY A 98 -5.67 -6.14 -21.70
N PRO A 99 -4.67 -5.76 -22.53
CA PRO A 99 -3.29 -5.65 -22.09
C PRO A 99 -3.12 -4.61 -20.99
N TYR A 100 -2.05 -4.72 -20.21
CA TYR A 100 -1.68 -3.67 -19.28
C TYR A 100 -1.31 -2.38 -20.02
N ARG A 101 -1.69 -1.24 -19.44
CA ARG A 101 -1.19 0.09 -19.78
C ARG A 101 -0.58 0.75 -18.55
N LEU A 102 0.47 1.52 -18.75
CA LEU A 102 1.06 2.32 -17.66
C LEU A 102 0.09 3.43 -17.25
N LEU A 103 -0.26 3.47 -15.97
CA LEU A 103 -1.07 4.52 -15.36
C LEU A 103 -0.19 5.58 -14.69
N GLN A 104 0.83 5.15 -13.94
CA GLN A 104 1.77 6.04 -13.24
C GLN A 104 3.19 5.49 -13.29
N SER A 105 4.14 6.34 -13.66
CA SER A 105 5.56 6.16 -13.37
C SER A 105 5.95 7.22 -12.32
N GLN A 106 6.18 6.76 -11.09
CA GLN A 106 6.48 7.59 -9.94
C GLN A 106 7.96 7.46 -9.63
N GLU A 107 8.76 8.43 -10.06
CA GLU A 107 10.21 8.38 -9.94
C GLU A 107 10.81 9.78 -9.76
N GLY A 108 12.06 9.79 -9.28
CA GLY A 108 12.90 10.98 -9.19
C GLY A 108 12.17 12.17 -8.54
N LYS A 109 12.43 13.36 -9.08
CA LYS A 109 11.86 14.63 -8.57
C LYS A 109 10.33 14.68 -8.52
N LYS A 110 9.63 13.89 -9.33
CA LYS A 110 8.16 13.88 -9.40
C LYS A 110 7.53 12.87 -8.44
N PHE A 111 8.29 11.99 -7.81
CA PHE A 111 7.76 10.95 -6.93
C PHE A 111 6.83 11.54 -5.85
N PHE A 112 7.29 12.55 -5.11
CA PHE A 112 6.52 13.17 -4.04
C PHE A 112 5.33 14.02 -4.50
N ASP A 113 5.05 14.13 -5.81
CA ASP A 113 3.87 14.80 -6.32
C ASP A 113 2.64 13.87 -6.32
N TYR A 114 2.86 12.56 -6.31
CA TYR A 114 1.80 11.54 -6.25
C TYR A 114 1.21 11.33 -4.84
N TYR A 115 1.84 11.90 -3.82
CA TYR A 115 1.54 11.64 -2.42
C TYR A 115 1.22 12.89 -1.62
N ASP A 116 0.36 12.73 -0.62
CA ASP A 116 0.22 13.62 0.52
C ASP A 116 1.07 13.10 1.68
N PHE A 117 1.68 14.01 2.45
CA PHE A 117 2.44 13.67 3.64
C PHE A 117 1.51 13.75 4.85
N TYR A 118 1.24 12.62 5.49
CA TYR A 118 0.49 12.60 6.73
C TYR A 118 1.33 13.25 7.86
N ASP A 119 0.71 14.14 8.62
CA ASP A 119 1.34 14.89 9.72
C ASP A 119 0.54 14.63 10.99
N GLY A 120 1.09 13.82 11.89
CA GLY A 120 0.37 13.35 13.06
C GLY A 120 0.96 12.09 13.69
N ALA A 121 0.32 11.65 14.77
CA ALA A 121 0.64 10.40 15.44
C ALA A 121 0.27 9.21 14.55
N ASP A 122 0.94 8.08 14.75
CA ASP A 122 0.55 6.84 14.11
C ASP A 122 -0.88 6.42 14.50
N SER A 123 -1.50 5.57 13.67
CA SER A 123 -2.88 5.14 13.91
C SER A 123 -3.01 4.44 15.26
N ILE A 124 -4.19 4.50 15.90
CA ILE A 124 -4.41 3.80 17.18
C ILE A 124 -4.21 2.28 17.04
N GLY A 125 -4.48 1.72 15.86
CA GLY A 125 -4.31 0.29 15.58
C GLY A 125 -2.85 -0.15 15.46
N SER A 126 -1.97 0.72 14.96
CA SER A 126 -0.53 0.44 14.84
C SER A 126 0.24 0.90 16.08
N ALA A 127 -0.08 2.09 16.59
CA ALA A 127 0.48 2.71 17.79
C ALA A 127 2.02 2.77 17.80
N GLY A 128 2.63 3.01 16.63
CA GLY A 128 4.08 3.13 16.50
C GLY A 128 4.67 4.27 17.35
N TYR A 129 5.91 4.07 17.81
CA TYR A 129 6.69 5.03 18.58
C TYR A 129 7.36 6.08 17.67
N ASN A 130 6.52 6.76 16.89
CA ASN A 130 6.91 7.78 15.93
C ASN A 130 5.81 8.84 15.76
N MET A 131 6.23 9.99 15.26
CA MET A 131 5.36 11.06 14.78
C MET A 131 5.68 11.29 13.30
N TYR A 132 4.66 11.11 12.45
CA TYR A 132 4.78 11.48 11.05
C TYR A 132 4.75 12.99 10.89
N VAL A 133 5.52 13.52 9.96
CA VAL A 133 5.68 14.97 9.78
C VAL A 133 5.35 15.43 8.36
N SER A 134 4.84 16.65 8.22
CA SER A 134 4.56 17.26 6.91
C SER A 134 5.78 17.30 5.99
N LYS A 135 5.52 17.35 4.67
CA LYS A 135 6.54 17.46 3.60
C LYS A 135 7.61 18.52 3.90
N LYS A 136 7.19 19.72 4.34
CA LYS A 136 8.12 20.81 4.66
C LYS A 136 9.07 20.43 5.80
N LYS A 137 8.55 19.81 6.87
CA LYS A 137 9.35 19.39 8.01
C LYS A 137 10.25 18.21 7.64
N ALA A 138 9.73 17.20 6.93
CA ALA A 138 10.50 16.06 6.43
C ALA A 138 11.71 16.50 5.59
N MET A 139 11.49 17.42 4.63
CA MET A 139 12.57 17.97 3.80
C MET A 139 13.59 18.77 4.64
N SER A 140 13.14 19.55 5.62
CA SER A 140 14.03 20.31 6.51
C SER A 140 14.87 19.43 7.44
N LEU A 141 14.37 18.25 7.78
CA LEU A 141 15.06 17.25 8.57
C LEU A 141 15.97 16.36 7.69
N GLY A 142 15.89 16.47 6.36
CA GLY A 142 16.62 15.60 5.44
C GLY A 142 16.14 14.16 5.43
N ILE A 143 14.91 13.89 5.91
CA ILE A 143 14.34 12.54 5.95
C ILE A 143 13.48 12.22 4.72
N ALA A 144 13.23 13.20 3.84
CA ALA A 144 12.60 13.00 2.54
C ALA A 144 13.33 13.83 1.49
N ASN A 145 13.85 13.20 0.44
CA ASN A 145 14.54 13.89 -0.66
C ASN A 145 14.76 12.95 -1.85
N VAL A 146 15.21 13.53 -2.95
CA VAL A 146 15.73 12.77 -4.11
C VAL A 146 17.24 12.90 -4.09
N ILE A 147 17.92 11.76 -4.10
CA ILE A 147 19.38 11.66 -4.11
C ILE A 147 19.85 11.11 -5.45
N THR A 148 21.10 11.35 -5.83
CA THR A 148 21.73 10.70 -6.98
C THR A 148 22.71 9.63 -6.51
N GLY A 149 22.90 8.59 -7.31
CA GLY A 149 23.87 7.53 -7.05
C GLY A 149 24.32 6.83 -8.34
N GLU A 150 25.36 6.00 -8.24
CA GLU A 150 25.86 5.23 -9.40
C GLU A 150 24.78 4.30 -9.97
N SER A 151 24.60 4.34 -11.30
CA SER A 151 23.74 3.39 -12.00
C SER A 151 24.40 2.01 -12.03
N VAL A 152 23.78 1.01 -11.42
CA VAL A 152 24.12 -0.39 -11.70
C VAL A 152 23.41 -0.75 -13.01
N SER A 153 24.14 -0.71 -14.13
CA SER A 153 23.63 -1.17 -15.42
C SER A 153 23.42 -2.68 -15.37
N THR A 154 22.17 -3.13 -15.44
CA THR A 154 21.81 -4.55 -15.54
C THR A 154 21.83 -5.10 -16.96
N SER A 155 22.23 -4.29 -17.94
CA SER A 155 22.34 -4.72 -19.33
C SER A 155 23.75 -5.20 -19.66
N ASN A 156 23.88 -6.46 -20.09
CA ASN A 156 25.02 -6.96 -20.87
C ASN A 156 25.00 -6.34 -22.29
N ASP A 157 24.95 -5.01 -22.38
CA ASP A 157 25.03 -4.33 -23.67
C ASP A 157 26.51 -4.19 -24.06
N THR A 158 26.99 -5.14 -24.89
CA THR A 158 28.34 -5.14 -25.47
C THR A 158 28.49 -4.12 -26.61
N SER A 159 27.74 -3.01 -26.59
CA SER A 159 27.95 -1.92 -27.55
C SER A 159 29.08 -1.01 -27.05
N ASP A 160 30.23 -1.21 -27.68
CA ASP A 160 31.44 -0.37 -27.64
C ASP A 160 31.11 1.04 -28.14
N ASP A 161 30.49 1.87 -27.29
CA ASP A 161 30.38 3.31 -27.52
C ASP A 161 31.00 4.07 -26.33
N THR A 162 32.24 4.50 -26.55
CA THR A 162 33.08 5.22 -25.61
C THR A 162 32.55 6.64 -25.39
N SER A 163 31.53 6.77 -24.55
CA SER A 163 31.25 8.01 -23.82
C SER A 163 30.86 7.66 -22.39
N ASP A 164 31.90 7.46 -21.56
CA ASP A 164 31.84 7.25 -20.12
C ASP A 164 31.36 8.54 -19.43
N GLN A 165 30.07 8.85 -19.59
CA GLN A 165 29.33 9.61 -18.59
C GLN A 165 28.68 8.57 -17.70
N SER A 166 29.22 8.38 -16.50
CA SER A 166 28.52 7.69 -15.43
C SER A 166 27.12 8.28 -15.32
N ARG A 167 26.10 7.58 -15.84
CA ARG A 167 24.72 8.00 -15.66
C ARG A 167 24.46 7.92 -14.17
N GLU A 168 24.27 9.06 -13.53
CA GLU A 168 23.79 9.10 -12.15
C GLU A 168 22.29 8.85 -12.16
N ASP A 169 21.86 7.84 -11.43
CA ASP A 169 20.46 7.52 -11.26
C ASP A 169 19.87 8.35 -10.11
N GLU A 170 18.66 8.88 -10.31
CA GLU A 170 17.87 9.49 -9.23
C GLU A 170 17.18 8.39 -8.40
N PHE A 171 17.26 8.51 -7.07
CA PHE A 171 16.58 7.65 -6.10
C PHE A 171 15.79 8.50 -5.11
N VAL A 172 14.62 8.01 -4.73
CA VAL A 172 13.82 8.57 -3.66
C VAL A 172 14.35 8.03 -2.34
N PHE A 173 14.73 8.94 -1.45
CA PHE A 173 15.21 8.63 -0.11
C PHE A 173 14.16 9.01 0.92
N MET A 174 13.82 8.09 1.81
CA MET A 174 12.93 8.34 2.96
C MET A 174 13.46 7.66 4.22
N SER A 175 13.55 8.37 5.33
CA SER A 175 14.08 7.84 6.60
C SER A 175 13.34 8.41 7.81
N SER A 176 13.97 8.34 8.99
CA SER A 176 13.49 8.93 10.24
C SER A 176 14.57 9.81 10.87
N ALA A 177 14.17 10.67 11.81
CA ALA A 177 15.08 11.52 12.58
C ALA A 177 14.80 11.42 14.09
N PRO A 178 15.85 11.50 14.93
CA PRO A 178 15.68 11.54 16.38
C PRO A 178 14.98 12.83 16.81
N THR A 179 14.32 12.76 17.96
CA THR A 179 13.78 13.90 18.72
C THR A 179 14.38 13.86 20.12
N GLU A 180 14.35 14.98 20.85
CA GLU A 180 15.02 15.08 22.17
C GLU A 180 14.42 14.13 23.23
N GLU A 181 13.11 13.87 23.19
CA GLU A 181 12.38 13.07 24.18
C GLU A 181 11.63 11.88 23.56
N GLY A 182 11.92 11.55 22.29
CA GLY A 182 11.03 10.72 21.49
C GLY A 182 9.62 11.33 21.35
N PRO A 183 8.65 10.59 20.81
CA PRO A 183 8.82 9.62 19.71
C PRO A 183 9.55 10.21 18.49
N ARG A 184 10.13 9.35 17.63
CA ARG A 184 10.94 9.79 16.47
C ARG A 184 10.12 10.49 15.39
N SER A 185 10.72 11.45 14.69
CA SER A 185 10.09 11.99 13.47
C SER A 185 10.25 10.99 12.32
N SER A 186 9.16 10.67 11.62
CA SER A 186 9.16 9.72 10.49
C SER A 186 8.24 10.19 9.37
N ILE A 187 8.05 9.35 8.34
CA ILE A 187 7.25 9.63 7.16
C ILE A 187 6.15 8.60 6.98
N ARG A 188 4.95 9.09 6.65
CA ARG A 188 3.87 8.35 6.03
C ARG A 188 3.40 9.12 4.80
N LEU A 189 3.53 8.50 3.64
CA LEU A 189 3.04 9.01 2.36
C LEU A 189 1.75 8.32 2.01
N GLU A 190 0.75 9.09 1.60
CA GLU A 190 -0.55 8.59 1.22
C GLU A 190 -0.86 8.99 -0.21
N GLY A 191 -1.10 8.01 -1.08
CA GLY A 191 -1.32 8.21 -2.50
C GLY A 191 -2.56 9.05 -2.76
N LYS A 192 -2.46 10.00 -3.68
CA LYS A 192 -3.59 10.85 -4.12
C LYS A 192 -4.57 10.11 -5.02
N THR A 193 -4.08 9.09 -5.73
CA THR A 193 -4.89 8.29 -6.65
C THR A 193 -5.53 7.12 -5.91
N ARG A 194 -6.80 6.89 -6.24
CA ARG A 194 -7.60 5.77 -5.76
C ARG A 194 -7.71 4.73 -6.86
N PHE A 195 -7.53 3.46 -6.50
CA PHE A 195 -7.47 2.31 -7.38
C PHE A 195 -8.57 1.32 -7.01
N GLU A 196 -9.09 0.63 -8.03
CA GLU A 196 -10.09 -0.44 -7.91
C GLU A 196 -9.54 -1.81 -8.36
N ARG A 197 -8.28 -1.80 -8.84
CA ARG A 197 -7.49 -2.90 -9.42
C ARG A 197 -6.14 -2.33 -9.83
N GLY A 198 -5.19 -3.20 -10.16
CA GLY A 198 -3.95 -2.77 -10.80
C GLY A 198 -2.83 -3.78 -10.64
N LEU A 199 -1.72 -3.48 -11.32
CA LEU A 199 -0.43 -4.10 -11.10
C LEU A 199 0.52 -3.05 -10.55
N PHE A 200 1.01 -3.28 -9.33
CA PHE A 200 1.81 -2.33 -8.56
C PHE A 200 3.22 -2.88 -8.44
N LEU A 201 4.21 -2.14 -8.96
CA LEU A 201 5.61 -2.52 -8.91
C LEU A 201 6.38 -1.52 -8.06
N LEU A 202 7.15 -2.01 -7.11
CA LEU A 202 8.13 -1.25 -6.32
C LEU A 202 9.54 -1.73 -6.68
N ASP A 203 10.33 -0.88 -7.35
CA ASP A 203 11.77 -1.08 -7.54
C ASP A 203 12.51 -0.40 -6.39
N VAL A 204 12.95 -1.20 -5.42
CA VAL A 204 13.60 -0.74 -4.19
C VAL A 204 15.06 -1.16 -4.20
N ARG A 205 15.97 -0.21 -3.96
CA ARG A 205 17.43 -0.44 -3.84
C ARG A 205 17.90 -0.59 -2.41
N HIS A 206 17.10 -0.12 -1.46
CA HIS A 206 17.28 -0.33 -0.03
C HIS A 206 15.94 -0.16 0.67
N MET A 207 15.64 -0.99 1.65
CA MET A 207 14.48 -0.85 2.52
C MET A 207 14.88 -0.80 4.00
N PRO A 208 14.04 -0.21 4.87
CA PRO A 208 14.35 -0.14 6.29
C PRO A 208 14.55 -1.53 6.91
N ASN A 209 15.62 -1.70 7.68
CA ASN A 209 15.96 -2.94 8.36
C ASN A 209 16.46 -2.68 9.79
N GLY A 210 16.17 -3.61 10.70
CA GLY A 210 16.71 -3.58 12.06
C GLY A 210 15.66 -3.74 13.17
N CYS A 211 16.15 -3.82 14.40
CA CYS A 211 15.31 -4.00 15.58
C CYS A 211 14.38 -2.82 15.83
N GLY A 212 13.12 -3.10 16.17
CA GLY A 212 12.11 -2.07 16.42
C GLY A 212 11.63 -1.33 15.18
N VAL A 213 12.11 -1.68 13.98
CA VAL A 213 11.74 -1.05 12.69
C VAL A 213 10.49 -1.76 12.13
N TRP A 214 9.56 -0.99 11.58
CA TRP A 214 8.33 -1.47 10.92
C TRP A 214 8.04 -0.68 9.62
N PRO A 215 8.71 -1.01 8.51
CA PRO A 215 8.38 -0.49 7.18
C PRO A 215 7.14 -1.15 6.58
N ALA A 216 6.38 -0.38 5.79
CA ALA A 216 5.34 -0.93 4.95
C ALA A 216 5.19 -0.18 3.61
N PHE A 217 4.93 -0.94 2.54
CA PHE A 217 4.37 -0.50 1.25
C PHE A 217 3.11 -1.32 0.98
N TRP A 218 1.96 -0.64 0.97
CA TRP A 218 0.66 -1.29 1.10
C TRP A 218 -0.45 -0.49 0.44
N LEU A 219 -1.62 -1.11 0.28
CA LEU A 219 -2.83 -0.50 -0.28
C LEU A 219 -3.96 -0.52 0.74
N THR A 220 -4.71 0.58 0.86
CA THR A 220 -5.83 0.65 1.81
C THR A 220 -6.82 1.76 1.48
N ASP A 221 -8.02 1.68 2.05
CA ASP A 221 -8.94 2.81 2.20
C ASP A 221 -9.24 3.04 3.68
N GLU A 222 -8.35 3.79 4.34
CA GLU A 222 -8.35 3.95 5.80
C GLU A 222 -9.67 4.52 6.34
N ALA A 223 -10.35 5.37 5.56
CA ALA A 223 -11.63 5.95 5.95
C ALA A 223 -12.75 4.89 6.06
N SER A 224 -12.60 3.77 5.37
CA SER A 224 -13.56 2.68 5.30
C SER A 224 -13.01 1.35 5.85
N TRP A 225 -11.82 1.36 6.44
CA TRP A 225 -11.18 0.16 6.95
C TRP A 225 -11.99 -0.47 8.11
N PRO A 226 -12.10 -1.81 8.19
CA PRO A 226 -11.55 -2.84 7.29
C PRO A 226 -12.52 -3.22 6.15
N ARG A 227 -13.62 -2.49 5.95
CA ARG A 227 -14.67 -2.86 4.97
C ARG A 227 -14.18 -2.80 3.53
N ASN A 228 -13.30 -1.86 3.23
CA ASN A 228 -12.69 -1.69 1.90
C ASN A 228 -11.27 -2.27 1.85
N GLY A 229 -10.89 -3.00 2.90
CA GLY A 229 -9.73 -3.87 2.93
C GLY A 229 -8.38 -3.15 3.10
N GLU A 230 -7.36 -4.00 3.21
CA GLU A 230 -5.94 -3.68 3.22
C GLU A 230 -5.20 -4.76 2.43
N ILE A 231 -4.17 -4.37 1.68
CA ILE A 231 -3.26 -5.28 0.99
C ILE A 231 -1.83 -4.87 1.29
N ASP A 232 -1.13 -5.64 2.11
CA ASP A 232 0.27 -5.38 2.47
C ASP A 232 1.18 -6.04 1.45
N ILE A 233 1.82 -5.24 0.59
CA ILE A 233 2.63 -5.76 -0.52
C ILE A 233 4.03 -6.14 -0.01
N LEU A 234 4.61 -5.21 0.77
CA LEU A 234 5.88 -5.39 1.46
C LEU A 234 5.68 -4.85 2.87
N GLU A 235 5.73 -5.74 3.85
CA GLU A 235 5.73 -5.40 5.26
C GLU A 235 6.68 -6.34 5.99
N GLY A 236 7.44 -5.79 6.95
CA GLY A 236 8.33 -6.56 7.79
C GLY A 236 8.58 -5.83 9.10
N VAL A 237 8.96 -6.58 10.14
CA VAL A 237 9.31 -6.00 11.43
C VAL A 237 10.63 -6.55 11.96
N ASN A 238 11.33 -5.77 12.79
CA ASN A 238 12.47 -6.25 13.59
C ASN A 238 13.63 -6.89 12.78
N GLY A 239 13.78 -6.53 11.50
CA GLY A 239 14.78 -7.14 10.62
C GLY A 239 14.44 -8.56 10.17
N GLN A 240 13.15 -8.91 10.13
CA GLN A 240 12.67 -10.11 9.45
C GLN A 240 13.21 -10.18 8.01
N THR A 241 13.43 -11.41 7.54
CA THR A 241 14.07 -11.67 6.24
C THR A 241 13.22 -12.51 5.28
N VAL A 242 12.01 -12.88 5.70
CA VAL A 242 11.01 -13.56 4.87
C VAL A 242 9.93 -12.56 4.50
N ALA A 243 9.76 -12.29 3.21
CA ALA A 243 8.70 -11.42 2.71
C ALA A 243 7.32 -12.00 3.01
N LYS A 244 6.37 -11.09 3.24
CA LYS A 244 4.99 -11.41 3.50
C LYS A 244 4.09 -10.53 2.66
N THR A 245 2.99 -11.12 2.20
CA THR A 245 1.83 -10.36 1.75
C THR A 245 0.65 -10.75 2.62
N ALA A 246 -0.03 -9.75 3.18
CA ALA A 246 -1.18 -9.95 4.04
C ALA A 246 -2.41 -9.23 3.47
N LEU A 247 -3.59 -9.81 3.67
CA LEU A 247 -4.86 -9.15 3.40
C LEU A 247 -5.66 -9.02 4.69
N HIS A 248 -6.23 -7.83 4.89
CA HIS A 248 -7.11 -7.53 6.02
C HIS A 248 -8.47 -7.12 5.49
N THR A 249 -9.54 -7.76 5.96
CA THR A 249 -10.92 -7.53 5.49
C THR A 249 -11.92 -7.48 6.64
N SER A 250 -13.16 -7.09 6.31
CA SER A 250 -14.33 -7.45 7.14
C SER A 250 -14.59 -8.96 7.10
N ASP A 251 -15.68 -9.42 7.74
CA ASP A 251 -16.02 -10.84 7.81
C ASP A 251 -16.22 -11.51 6.44
N LYS A 252 -16.12 -12.85 6.40
CA LYS A 252 -16.38 -13.72 5.24
C LYS A 252 -15.38 -13.58 4.08
N CYS A 253 -14.10 -13.56 4.44
CA CYS A 253 -13.00 -13.74 3.51
C CYS A 253 -12.06 -14.82 4.06
N ASP A 254 -12.17 -16.03 3.51
CA ASP A 254 -11.40 -17.20 3.94
C ASP A 254 -10.76 -17.88 2.73
N MET A 255 -9.45 -18.10 2.79
CA MET A 255 -8.67 -18.72 1.73
C MET A 255 -8.66 -20.25 1.81
N TYR A 256 -9.10 -20.81 2.95
CA TYR A 256 -9.15 -22.24 3.18
C TYR A 256 -9.93 -22.96 2.07
N ALA A 257 -9.31 -23.99 1.47
CA ALA A 257 -9.86 -24.77 0.35
C ALA A 257 -10.20 -23.98 -0.93
N HIS A 258 -9.87 -22.70 -1.00
CA HIS A 258 -10.09 -21.84 -2.18
C HIS A 258 -8.80 -21.49 -2.93
N VAL A 259 -7.64 -21.79 -2.34
CA VAL A 259 -6.31 -21.60 -2.95
C VAL A 259 -5.61 -22.95 -3.05
N SER A 260 -5.18 -23.33 -4.26
CA SER A 260 -4.39 -24.54 -4.46
C SER A 260 -2.93 -24.31 -4.05
N PRO A 261 -2.26 -25.27 -3.38
CA PRO A 261 -0.82 -25.21 -3.16
C PRO A 261 0.00 -25.13 -4.47
N TYR A 262 -0.58 -25.48 -5.61
CA TYR A 262 0.09 -25.40 -6.92
C TYR A 262 -0.04 -24.03 -7.60
N ASP A 263 -0.84 -23.11 -7.05
CA ASP A 263 -1.02 -21.75 -7.59
C ASP A 263 0.02 -20.76 -7.05
N LYS A 264 0.84 -21.19 -6.06
CA LYS A 264 1.85 -20.37 -5.39
C LYS A 264 3.08 -21.19 -4.97
N THR A 265 4.21 -20.53 -4.72
CA THR A 265 5.42 -21.18 -4.17
C THR A 265 5.54 -21.04 -2.65
N GLY A 266 4.98 -19.96 -2.07
CA GLY A 266 5.02 -19.70 -0.64
C GLY A 266 3.97 -20.47 0.15
N GLU A 267 3.91 -20.21 1.45
CA GLU A 267 3.01 -20.88 2.40
C GLU A 267 2.19 -19.88 3.22
N TRP A 268 1.14 -20.34 3.91
CA TRP A 268 0.45 -19.50 4.89
C TRP A 268 1.32 -19.36 6.15
N GLU A 269 1.33 -18.17 6.77
CA GLU A 269 2.02 -17.96 8.05
C GLU A 269 1.38 -18.85 9.13
N TRP A 270 2.22 -19.56 9.87
CA TRP A 270 1.78 -20.35 11.01
C TRP A 270 1.73 -19.49 12.26
N ILE A 271 0.52 -19.25 12.74
CA ILE A 271 0.26 -18.43 13.91
C ILE A 271 0.22 -19.33 15.14
N THR A 272 1.07 -19.03 16.11
CA THR A 272 1.10 -19.69 17.41
C THR A 272 0.68 -18.73 18.51
N GLY A 273 0.08 -19.24 19.58
CA GLY A 273 -0.41 -18.41 20.68
C GLY A 273 -1.82 -17.88 20.48
N ILE A 274 -2.55 -18.51 19.57
CA ILE A 274 -3.93 -18.16 19.23
C ILE A 274 -4.77 -17.95 20.50
N PRO A 275 -5.44 -16.80 20.66
CA PRO A 275 -6.25 -16.53 21.84
C PRO A 275 -7.34 -17.58 22.05
N ASN A 276 -7.50 -18.04 23.27
CA ASN A 276 -8.58 -18.93 23.66
C ASN A 276 -9.93 -18.22 23.45
N GLN A 277 -10.85 -18.86 22.73
CA GLN A 277 -12.15 -18.27 22.37
C GLN A 277 -13.03 -17.86 23.56
N TYR A 278 -12.82 -18.43 24.75
CA TYR A 278 -13.64 -18.15 25.94
C TYR A 278 -12.97 -17.15 26.88
N THR A 279 -11.65 -17.19 27.02
CA THR A 279 -10.91 -16.34 27.97
C THR A 279 -10.21 -15.16 27.32
N GLY A 280 -9.95 -15.21 26.01
CA GLY A 280 -9.12 -14.22 25.31
C GLY A 280 -7.62 -14.33 25.60
N GLU A 281 -7.21 -15.25 26.47
CA GLU A 281 -5.80 -15.47 26.84
C GLU A 281 -5.06 -16.21 25.72
N PRO A 282 -3.80 -15.83 25.40
CA PRO A 282 -2.98 -16.55 24.43
C PRO A 282 -2.83 -18.05 24.74
N ASP A 283 -3.14 -18.93 23.77
CA ASP A 283 -2.89 -20.37 23.88
C ASP A 283 -1.66 -20.79 23.05
N LEU A 284 -0.50 -20.79 23.70
CA LEU A 284 0.79 -21.15 23.11
C LEU A 284 0.91 -22.62 22.68
N LYS A 285 -0.11 -23.45 22.93
CA LYS A 285 -0.13 -24.87 22.51
C LYS A 285 -0.83 -25.09 21.18
N THR A 286 -1.47 -24.06 20.65
CA THR A 286 -2.22 -24.12 19.40
C THR A 286 -1.51 -23.32 18.32
N SER A 287 -1.50 -23.90 17.11
CA SER A 287 -1.00 -23.24 15.92
C SER A 287 -1.94 -23.51 14.75
N LYS A 288 -2.15 -22.50 13.90
CA LYS A 288 -2.97 -22.57 12.68
C LYS A 288 -2.37 -21.67 11.59
N GLU A 289 -2.59 -22.05 10.34
CA GLU A 289 -2.37 -21.17 9.19
C GLU A 289 -3.24 -19.90 9.30
N ALA A 290 -2.65 -18.73 9.02
CA ALA A 290 -3.33 -17.46 8.82
C ALA A 290 -3.97 -17.42 7.41
N ASP A 291 -5.02 -18.22 7.21
CA ASP A 291 -5.75 -18.32 5.94
C ASP A 291 -7.06 -17.51 5.94
N ASN A 292 -7.46 -16.93 7.08
CA ASN A 292 -8.67 -16.11 7.19
C ASN A 292 -8.34 -14.62 7.24
N CYS A 293 -8.83 -13.85 6.26
CA CYS A 293 -8.47 -12.45 6.09
C CYS A 293 -9.26 -11.50 6.98
N TRP A 294 -10.29 -12.01 7.67
CA TRP A 294 -11.07 -11.19 8.58
C TRP A 294 -10.23 -10.75 9.77
N VAL A 295 -10.15 -9.43 10.01
CA VAL A 295 -9.34 -8.85 11.10
C VAL A 295 -9.78 -9.28 12.51
N MET A 296 -10.97 -9.86 12.65
CA MET A 296 -11.47 -10.42 13.91
C MET A 296 -11.72 -11.93 13.80
N ALA A 297 -11.02 -12.62 12.89
CA ALA A 297 -11.12 -14.06 12.72
C ALA A 297 -10.93 -14.78 14.05
N GLN A 298 -11.90 -15.63 14.39
CA GLN A 298 -11.77 -16.50 15.54
C GLN A 298 -10.58 -17.42 15.31
N HIS A 299 -9.77 -17.59 16.36
CA HIS A 299 -8.55 -18.39 16.32
C HIS A 299 -7.38 -17.81 15.50
N GLN A 300 -7.36 -16.50 15.27
CA GLN A 300 -6.18 -15.74 14.87
C GLN A 300 -5.92 -14.61 15.89
N TRP A 301 -4.76 -13.98 15.82
CA TRP A 301 -4.56 -12.72 16.54
C TRP A 301 -5.50 -11.65 15.99
N ALA A 302 -5.88 -10.71 16.85
CA ALA A 302 -6.62 -9.54 16.39
C ALA A 302 -5.77 -8.80 15.35
N ASN A 303 -6.39 -8.47 14.22
CA ASN A 303 -5.74 -7.88 13.05
C ASN A 303 -4.63 -8.74 12.42
N GLU A 304 -4.66 -10.06 12.54
CA GLU A 304 -3.67 -10.91 11.84
C GLU A 304 -3.87 -10.88 10.32
N GLY A 305 -5.12 -10.87 9.85
CA GLY A 305 -5.41 -11.05 8.43
C GLY A 305 -5.03 -12.44 7.91
N CYS A 306 -5.07 -12.63 6.60
CA CYS A 306 -4.55 -13.83 5.97
C CYS A 306 -3.19 -13.51 5.37
N THR A 307 -2.17 -14.26 5.77
CA THR A 307 -0.77 -13.87 5.55
C THR A 307 -0.04 -14.98 4.84
N ALA A 308 0.40 -14.70 3.61
CA ALA A 308 1.25 -15.60 2.84
C ALA A 308 2.71 -15.17 3.00
N ILE A 309 3.59 -16.14 3.26
CA ILE A 309 5.02 -15.94 3.44
C ILE A 309 5.80 -16.59 2.30
N HIS A 310 6.92 -15.99 1.94
CA HIS A 310 7.82 -16.57 0.95
C HIS A 310 8.47 -17.87 1.48
N ASP A 311 8.77 -18.81 0.59
CA ASP A 311 9.51 -20.04 0.87
C ASP A 311 11.03 -19.84 1.04
N ARG A 312 11.52 -18.61 0.88
CA ARG A 312 12.93 -18.20 1.00
C ARG A 312 13.09 -17.16 2.11
N ASN A 313 14.23 -17.22 2.79
CA ASN A 313 14.56 -16.37 3.95
C ASN A 313 15.49 -15.19 3.64
N ASP A 314 15.60 -14.81 2.36
CA ASP A 314 16.43 -13.74 1.84
C ASP A 314 15.61 -12.76 0.97
N THR A 315 14.34 -12.56 1.33
CA THR A 315 13.33 -11.93 0.45
C THR A 315 12.80 -10.60 0.95
N ILE A 316 13.26 -10.10 2.10
CA ILE A 316 13.01 -8.74 2.60
C ILE A 316 14.15 -8.31 3.54
N GLY A 317 14.27 -7.01 3.81
CA GLY A 317 15.19 -6.46 4.80
C GLY A 317 16.66 -6.58 4.40
N GLY A 318 17.52 -6.84 5.39
CA GLY A 318 18.98 -6.88 5.24
C GLY A 318 19.47 -7.71 4.05
N PRO A 319 19.05 -8.98 3.88
CA PRO A 319 19.50 -9.81 2.76
C PRO A 319 19.19 -9.22 1.37
N VAL A 320 18.06 -8.52 1.22
CA VAL A 320 17.71 -7.84 -0.04
C VAL A 320 18.56 -6.58 -0.22
N ASN A 321 18.84 -5.85 0.85
CA ASN A 321 19.73 -4.69 0.81
C ASN A 321 21.17 -5.11 0.42
N ASP A 322 21.66 -6.23 0.94
CA ASP A 322 23.01 -6.76 0.68
C ASP A 322 23.27 -7.09 -0.80
N VAL A 323 22.22 -7.39 -1.57
CA VAL A 323 22.28 -7.66 -3.01
C VAL A 323 21.85 -6.48 -3.88
N GLY A 324 21.74 -5.28 -3.30
CA GLY A 324 21.43 -4.05 -4.03
C GLY A 324 19.94 -3.84 -4.32
N GLY A 325 19.07 -4.55 -3.60
CA GLY A 325 17.63 -4.40 -3.64
C GLY A 325 16.88 -5.49 -4.41
N GLY A 326 15.67 -5.15 -4.83
CA GLY A 326 14.77 -6.06 -5.52
C GLY A 326 13.52 -5.37 -6.06
N VAL A 327 12.68 -6.15 -6.73
CA VAL A 327 11.37 -5.69 -7.21
C VAL A 327 10.27 -6.47 -6.52
N TYR A 328 9.32 -5.75 -5.93
CA TYR A 328 8.10 -6.30 -5.35
C TYR A 328 6.94 -5.98 -6.29
N ALA A 329 6.16 -6.99 -6.63
CA ALA A 329 5.04 -6.87 -7.55
C ALA A 329 3.76 -7.41 -6.92
N LEU A 330 2.68 -6.63 -6.98
CA LEU A 330 1.33 -7.07 -6.62
C LEU A 330 0.40 -6.93 -7.83
N GLU A 331 -0.22 -8.02 -8.27
CA GLU A 331 -1.33 -8.01 -9.21
C GLU A 331 -2.65 -8.14 -8.43
N TRP A 332 -3.45 -7.07 -8.40
CA TRP A 332 -4.82 -7.08 -7.90
C TRP A 332 -5.79 -7.04 -9.08
N ASP A 333 -6.42 -8.19 -9.36
CA ASP A 333 -7.32 -8.39 -10.49
C ASP A 333 -8.64 -9.03 -10.06
N PRO A 334 -9.65 -8.21 -9.71
CA PRO A 334 -10.97 -8.72 -9.32
C PRO A 334 -11.72 -9.42 -10.47
N GLU A 335 -11.45 -9.09 -11.73
CA GLU A 335 -12.11 -9.73 -12.88
C GLU A 335 -11.60 -11.15 -13.11
N ASN A 336 -10.29 -11.35 -12.93
CA ASN A 336 -9.67 -12.68 -12.96
C ASN A 336 -9.63 -13.36 -11.58
N ARG A 337 -10.32 -12.79 -10.59
CA ARG A 337 -10.60 -13.40 -9.28
C ARG A 337 -9.36 -13.69 -8.43
N HIS A 338 -8.34 -12.83 -8.49
CA HIS A 338 -7.14 -13.04 -7.70
C HIS A 338 -6.43 -11.77 -7.24
N ILE A 339 -5.69 -11.92 -6.14
CA ILE A 339 -4.55 -11.07 -5.78
C ILE A 339 -3.30 -11.96 -5.76
N LYS A 340 -2.22 -11.51 -6.40
CA LYS A 340 -0.95 -12.26 -6.48
C LYS A 340 0.24 -11.38 -6.12
N SER A 341 1.26 -11.96 -5.50
CA SER A 341 2.46 -11.24 -5.10
C SER A 341 3.74 -11.98 -5.51
N TRP A 342 4.74 -11.22 -5.97
CA TRP A 342 6.08 -11.71 -6.33
C TRP A 342 7.16 -10.85 -5.68
N VAL A 343 8.30 -11.49 -5.38
CA VAL A 343 9.55 -10.83 -5.02
C VAL A 343 10.63 -11.31 -5.98
N PHE A 344 11.36 -10.37 -6.58
CA PHE A 344 12.53 -10.67 -7.40
C PHE A 344 13.76 -10.07 -6.73
N SER A 345 14.48 -10.90 -5.99
CA SER A 345 15.76 -10.56 -5.35
C SER A 345 16.66 -11.82 -5.28
N PRO A 346 17.91 -11.74 -5.76
CA PRO A 346 18.55 -10.55 -6.32
C PRO A 346 17.97 -10.18 -7.71
N ARG A 347 18.30 -9.01 -8.26
CA ARG A 347 17.63 -8.51 -9.49
C ARG A 347 17.86 -9.41 -10.72
N GLU A 348 18.85 -10.28 -10.69
CA GLU A 348 19.12 -11.29 -11.71
C GLU A 348 18.01 -12.35 -11.82
N ASP A 349 17.19 -12.51 -10.78
CA ASP A 349 16.01 -13.40 -10.79
C ASP A 349 14.83 -12.77 -11.58
N MET A 350 14.93 -11.50 -11.98
CA MET A 350 13.85 -10.81 -12.68
C MET A 350 13.62 -11.39 -14.08
N PRO A 351 12.36 -11.70 -14.45
CA PRO A 351 12.00 -12.04 -15.83
C PRO A 351 12.33 -10.89 -16.79
N GLN A 352 12.82 -11.22 -17.98
CA GLN A 352 13.21 -10.22 -19.00
C GLN A 352 12.09 -9.21 -19.31
N ASN A 353 10.84 -9.68 -19.39
CA ASN A 353 9.68 -8.81 -19.61
C ASN A 353 9.51 -7.76 -18.50
N LEU A 354 9.75 -8.12 -17.23
CA LEU A 354 9.64 -7.19 -16.11
C LEU A 354 10.76 -6.15 -16.13
N ILE A 355 11.99 -6.57 -16.48
CA ILE A 355 13.14 -5.66 -16.66
C ILE A 355 12.78 -4.60 -17.71
N GLU A 356 12.40 -5.04 -18.91
CA GLU A 356 12.05 -4.14 -20.01
C GLU A 356 10.87 -3.23 -19.69
N ALA A 357 9.86 -3.73 -18.97
CA ALA A 357 8.71 -2.93 -18.57
C ALA A 357 9.11 -1.79 -17.63
N ILE A 358 9.98 -2.05 -16.64
CA ILE A 358 10.47 -1.01 -15.72
C ILE A 358 11.38 -0.02 -16.44
N GLU A 359 12.35 -0.50 -17.23
CA GLU A 359 13.32 0.36 -17.92
C GLU A 359 12.67 1.30 -18.94
N THR A 360 11.60 0.85 -19.60
CA THR A 360 10.91 1.64 -20.62
C THR A 360 9.72 2.43 -20.09
N ALA A 361 9.29 2.23 -18.83
CA ALA A 361 8.10 2.87 -18.25
C ALA A 361 8.11 4.40 -18.39
N SER A 362 9.28 5.00 -18.20
CA SER A 362 9.46 6.46 -18.20
C SER A 362 9.77 7.05 -19.58
N SER A 363 9.76 6.23 -20.64
CA SER A 363 9.87 6.70 -22.02
C SER A 363 8.75 7.70 -22.34
N GLU A 364 9.10 8.88 -22.84
CA GLU A 364 8.13 9.87 -23.33
C GLU A 364 7.34 9.35 -24.54
N ASP A 365 7.98 8.51 -25.35
CA ASP A 365 7.35 7.83 -26.47
C ASP A 365 6.63 6.58 -25.98
N ALA A 366 5.30 6.66 -25.89
CA ALA A 366 4.45 5.56 -25.44
C ALA A 366 4.59 4.30 -26.30
N SER A 367 4.96 4.43 -27.58
CA SER A 367 5.13 3.28 -28.48
C SER A 367 6.37 2.43 -28.17
N LYS A 368 7.30 2.97 -27.38
CA LYS A 368 8.52 2.27 -26.93
C LYS A 368 8.36 1.59 -25.57
N ARG A 369 7.23 1.79 -24.89
CA ARG A 369 6.98 1.19 -23.58
C ARG A 369 6.62 -0.27 -23.75
N ILE A 370 7.37 -1.14 -23.09
CA ILE A 370 7.04 -2.56 -22.97
C ILE A 370 6.11 -2.72 -21.78
N MET A 371 5.02 -3.44 -21.97
CA MET A 371 4.03 -3.66 -20.92
C MET A 371 4.35 -4.94 -20.14
N PRO A 372 4.12 -4.94 -18.82
CA PRO A 372 4.34 -6.13 -18.00
C PRO A 372 3.36 -7.25 -18.38
N ASP A 373 3.85 -8.49 -18.34
CA ASP A 373 3.08 -9.71 -18.51
C ASP A 373 3.37 -10.70 -17.36
N PRO A 374 2.57 -10.64 -16.27
CA PRO A 374 2.72 -11.53 -15.11
C PRO A 374 2.68 -13.03 -15.43
N HIS A 375 2.05 -13.45 -16.54
CA HIS A 375 2.04 -14.87 -16.93
C HIS A 375 3.44 -15.39 -17.30
N SER A 376 4.33 -14.50 -17.72
CA SER A 376 5.70 -14.83 -18.09
C SER A 376 6.67 -14.87 -16.90
N TRP A 377 6.21 -14.49 -15.69
CA TRP A 377 7.08 -14.31 -14.53
C TRP A 377 7.24 -15.55 -13.64
N GLY A 378 6.49 -16.62 -13.94
CA GLY A 378 6.41 -17.79 -13.07
C GLY A 378 5.35 -17.65 -11.97
N LEU A 379 5.29 -18.64 -11.09
CA LEU A 379 4.31 -18.66 -10.01
C LEU A 379 4.59 -17.54 -8.99
N PRO A 380 3.54 -16.88 -8.47
CA PRO A 380 3.70 -15.97 -7.34
C PRO A 380 4.07 -16.74 -6.07
N TYR A 381 4.68 -16.06 -5.09
CA TYR A 381 4.84 -16.68 -3.77
C TYR A 381 3.53 -16.61 -2.97
N ALA A 382 2.70 -15.61 -3.22
CA ALA A 382 1.39 -15.46 -2.60
C ALA A 382 0.28 -15.41 -3.65
N TYR A 383 -0.77 -16.19 -3.43
CA TYR A 383 -1.98 -16.21 -4.25
C TYR A 383 -3.20 -16.18 -3.33
N PHE A 384 -4.10 -15.22 -3.56
CA PHE A 384 -5.36 -15.09 -2.83
C PHE A 384 -6.51 -15.15 -3.82
N ALA A 385 -7.46 -16.05 -3.59
CA ALA A 385 -8.66 -16.18 -4.40
C ALA A 385 -9.73 -15.18 -3.92
N ILE A 386 -10.19 -14.30 -4.81
CA ILE A 386 -11.24 -13.31 -4.51
C ILE A 386 -12.35 -13.33 -5.57
N GLY A 387 -13.55 -12.86 -5.23
CA GLY A 387 -14.68 -12.79 -6.16
C GLY A 387 -15.59 -14.01 -6.14
N GLU A 388 -16.42 -14.15 -7.18
CA GLU A 388 -17.45 -15.20 -7.26
C GLU A 388 -16.84 -16.61 -7.18
N GLU A 389 -17.51 -17.52 -6.45
CA GLU A 389 -17.09 -18.91 -6.22
C GLU A 389 -15.79 -19.08 -5.39
N THR A 390 -15.33 -18.01 -4.74
CA THR A 390 -14.25 -18.07 -3.75
C THR A 390 -14.81 -17.88 -2.33
N GLY A 391 -13.98 -18.11 -1.32
CA GLY A 391 -14.33 -17.84 0.08
C GLY A 391 -14.24 -16.36 0.46
N CYS A 392 -13.98 -15.46 -0.50
CA CYS A 392 -13.74 -14.04 -0.26
C CYS A 392 -14.32 -13.14 -1.35
N SER A 393 -15.23 -12.22 -1.02
CA SER A 393 -15.77 -11.30 -2.03
C SER A 393 -14.71 -10.31 -2.53
N ALA A 394 -14.69 -10.04 -3.84
CA ALA A 394 -13.87 -8.95 -4.39
C ALA A 394 -14.27 -7.57 -3.84
N ASP A 395 -15.52 -7.41 -3.37
CA ASP A 395 -16.03 -6.16 -2.77
C ASP A 395 -15.33 -5.77 -1.46
N HIS A 396 -14.54 -6.67 -0.87
CA HIS A 396 -13.69 -6.35 0.27
C HIS A 396 -12.56 -5.40 -0.09
N PHE A 397 -12.20 -5.26 -1.37
CA PHE A 397 -11.11 -4.41 -1.83
C PHE A 397 -11.68 -3.39 -2.81
N LYS A 398 -11.61 -2.10 -2.48
CA LYS A 398 -12.06 -1.00 -3.35
C LYS A 398 -11.53 0.34 -2.89
N ASN A 399 -11.49 1.30 -3.80
CA ASN A 399 -11.11 2.69 -3.49
C ASN A 399 -9.77 2.80 -2.73
N MET A 400 -8.81 1.93 -3.03
CA MET A 400 -7.55 1.86 -2.30
C MET A 400 -6.56 2.90 -2.78
N ARG A 401 -5.71 3.41 -1.89
CA ARG A 401 -4.53 4.21 -2.25
C ARG A 401 -3.26 3.49 -1.81
N ILE A 402 -2.17 3.81 -2.48
CA ILE A 402 -0.83 3.40 -2.04
C ILE A 402 -0.46 4.13 -0.75
N VAL A 403 0.14 3.43 0.19
CA VAL A 403 0.76 4.01 1.39
C VAL A 403 2.20 3.52 1.51
N PHE A 404 3.11 4.45 1.81
CA PHE A 404 4.45 4.14 2.30
C PHE A 404 4.58 4.66 3.72
N ASN A 405 5.12 3.87 4.63
CA ASN A 405 5.54 4.40 5.93
C ASN A 405 6.78 3.71 6.47
N LEU A 406 7.35 4.35 7.48
CA LEU A 406 8.35 3.79 8.37
C LEU A 406 7.87 4.03 9.81
N ALA A 407 7.26 3.02 10.41
CA ALA A 407 6.88 3.04 11.81
C ALA A 407 7.96 2.38 12.67
N PHE A 408 7.83 2.52 13.99
CA PHE A 408 8.70 1.86 14.95
C PHE A 408 7.90 1.24 16.09
N CYS A 409 8.32 0.08 16.58
CA CYS A 409 7.69 -0.60 17.71
C CYS A 409 6.17 -0.82 17.53
N GLY A 410 5.34 -0.24 18.40
CA GLY A 410 3.89 -0.39 18.31
C GLY A 410 3.40 -1.83 18.47
N ASN A 411 2.19 -2.06 17.99
CA ASN A 411 1.43 -3.29 18.25
C ASN A 411 1.98 -4.52 17.50
N VAL A 412 2.80 -4.35 16.47
CA VAL A 412 3.40 -5.48 15.74
C VAL A 412 4.88 -5.61 16.06
N SER A 413 5.71 -4.65 15.65
CA SER A 413 7.16 -4.71 15.89
C SER A 413 7.48 -4.74 17.39
N GLY A 414 6.82 -3.89 18.18
CA GLY A 414 7.06 -3.76 19.63
C GLY A 414 6.66 -5.02 20.39
N ASN A 415 5.47 -5.57 20.12
CA ASN A 415 5.03 -6.82 20.77
C ASN A 415 5.93 -8.02 20.44
N ARG A 416 6.52 -8.05 19.23
CA ARG A 416 7.45 -9.10 18.82
C ARG A 416 8.90 -8.84 19.22
N PHE A 417 9.22 -7.65 19.75
CA PHE A 417 10.60 -7.19 20.02
C PHE A 417 11.37 -8.13 20.95
N ALA A 418 10.76 -8.58 22.06
CA ALA A 418 11.45 -9.47 23.01
C ALA A 418 11.85 -10.82 22.41
N ARG A 419 11.10 -11.29 21.40
CA ARG A 419 11.34 -12.56 20.72
C ARG A 419 12.32 -12.40 19.55
N GLU A 420 12.14 -11.35 18.76
CA GLU A 420 12.85 -11.16 17.49
C GLU A 420 14.14 -10.33 17.66
N CYS A 421 14.24 -9.54 18.71
CA CYS A 421 15.37 -8.70 19.08
C CYS A 421 15.86 -9.01 20.50
N HIS A 422 16.00 -10.30 20.81
CA HIS A 422 16.24 -10.80 22.16
C HIS A 422 17.39 -10.11 22.90
N THR A 423 18.56 -9.95 22.26
CA THR A 423 19.72 -9.30 22.87
C THR A 423 19.47 -7.84 23.25
N GLU A 424 18.73 -7.10 22.42
CA GLU A 424 18.39 -5.71 22.71
C GLU A 424 17.29 -5.64 23.77
N ALA A 425 16.31 -6.55 23.72
CA ALA A 425 15.28 -6.64 24.75
C ALA A 425 15.86 -6.94 26.14
N GLU A 426 16.83 -7.84 26.25
CA GLU A 426 17.53 -8.12 27.52
C GLU A 426 18.35 -6.93 28.03
N ARG A 427 18.93 -6.14 27.11
CA ARG A 427 19.72 -4.96 27.46
C ARG A 427 18.85 -3.84 28.05
N TYR A 428 17.69 -3.58 27.45
CA TYR A 428 16.81 -2.47 27.84
C TYR A 428 15.82 -2.86 28.94
N ASN A 429 15.28 -4.09 28.89
CA ASN A 429 14.51 -4.77 29.94
C ASN A 429 13.54 -3.87 30.74
N VAL A 430 12.68 -3.12 30.04
CA VAL A 430 11.68 -2.27 30.69
C VAL A 430 10.54 -3.15 31.20
N THR A 431 10.19 -3.04 32.48
CA THR A 431 9.15 -3.84 33.10
C THR A 431 7.85 -3.07 33.26
N ASN A 432 6.72 -3.73 33.06
CA ASN A 432 5.41 -3.20 33.39
C ASN A 432 5.27 -3.04 34.92
N GLU A 433 4.91 -1.84 35.39
CA GLU A 433 4.83 -1.53 36.82
C GLU A 433 3.81 -2.39 37.59
N PHE A 434 2.75 -2.84 36.92
CA PHE A 434 1.67 -3.62 37.55
C PHE A 434 2.01 -5.11 37.61
N SER A 435 2.52 -5.69 36.53
CA SER A 435 2.81 -7.13 36.47
C SER A 435 4.24 -7.47 36.95
N GLY A 436 5.15 -6.51 36.95
CA GLY A 436 6.58 -6.72 37.22
C GLY A 436 7.29 -7.54 36.13
N GLN A 437 6.62 -7.80 34.99
CA GLN A 437 7.17 -8.56 33.86
C GLN A 437 7.70 -7.62 32.78
N LEU A 438 8.59 -8.13 31.93
CA LEU A 438 9.08 -7.40 30.74
C LEU A 438 7.89 -6.90 29.91
N ASP A 439 7.89 -5.61 29.61
CA ASP A 439 6.97 -4.99 28.65
C ASP A 439 7.71 -4.86 27.30
N PRO A 440 7.39 -5.71 26.30
CA PRO A 440 8.14 -5.75 25.06
C PRO A 440 8.01 -4.44 24.25
N VAL A 441 6.85 -3.78 24.32
CA VAL A 441 6.60 -2.52 23.60
C VAL A 441 7.39 -1.39 24.24
N GLN A 442 7.31 -1.23 25.56
CA GLN A 442 8.07 -0.18 26.25
C GLN A 442 9.58 -0.41 26.16
N THR A 443 10.01 -1.68 26.17
CA THR A 443 11.42 -2.03 25.94
C THR A 443 11.89 -1.65 24.54
N CYS A 444 11.06 -1.89 23.52
CA CYS A 444 11.32 -1.44 22.16
C CYS A 444 11.42 0.09 22.09
N ASN A 445 10.48 0.82 22.71
CA ASN A 445 10.50 2.29 22.71
C ASN A 445 11.79 2.83 23.33
N ALA A 446 12.20 2.28 24.48
CA ALA A 446 13.45 2.64 25.15
C ALA A 446 14.69 2.36 24.27
N TYR A 447 14.69 1.25 23.52
CA TYR A 447 15.73 0.94 22.55
C TYR A 447 15.78 1.99 21.42
N ILE A 448 14.63 2.36 20.85
CA ILE A 448 14.54 3.35 19.76
C ILE A 448 14.96 4.76 20.21
N GLU A 449 14.64 5.13 21.46
CA GLU A 449 15.03 6.41 22.06
C GLU A 449 16.54 6.49 22.29
N ALA A 450 17.14 5.43 22.82
CA ALA A 450 18.54 5.42 23.24
C ALA A 450 19.56 5.23 22.09
N ASN A 451 19.17 4.63 20.95
CA ASN A 451 20.11 4.24 19.88
C ASN A 451 19.75 4.86 18.53
N PRO A 452 19.94 6.18 18.33
CA PRO A 452 19.70 6.79 17.03
C PRO A 452 20.57 6.21 15.90
N GLU A 453 21.78 5.73 16.22
CA GLU A 453 22.71 5.09 15.27
C GLU A 453 22.27 3.68 14.87
N ALA A 454 21.54 2.96 15.73
CA ALA A 454 21.06 1.61 15.40
C ALA A 454 19.96 1.60 14.31
N LEU A 455 19.58 2.79 13.84
CA LEU A 455 18.58 3.04 12.80
C LEU A 455 19.20 3.63 11.52
N GLU A 456 20.53 3.57 11.37
CA GLU A 456 21.22 3.96 10.12
C GLU A 456 20.69 3.18 8.91
N GLU A 457 20.34 1.90 9.10
CA GLU A 457 19.75 1.03 8.08
C GLU A 457 18.21 1.16 7.98
N ALA A 458 17.59 2.06 8.75
CA ALA A 458 16.15 2.27 8.73
C ALA A 458 15.76 3.35 7.70
N TYR A 459 16.01 3.08 6.41
CA TYR A 459 15.64 3.98 5.32
C TYR A 459 15.23 3.25 4.04
N TRP A 460 14.38 3.92 3.28
CA TRP A 460 14.00 3.58 1.92
C TRP A 460 14.94 4.27 0.93
N LYS A 461 15.44 3.53 -0.06
CA LYS A 461 16.03 4.03 -1.30
C LYS A 461 15.29 3.39 -2.46
N ILE A 462 14.41 4.14 -3.11
CA ILE A 462 13.48 3.64 -4.12
C ILE A 462 13.89 4.19 -5.48
N LYS A 463 13.99 3.31 -6.48
CA LYS A 463 14.20 3.72 -7.87
C LYS A 463 12.91 4.28 -8.46
N GLY A 464 11.80 3.57 -8.27
CA GLY A 464 10.49 4.03 -8.70
C GLY A 464 9.35 3.12 -8.27
N VAL A 465 8.14 3.66 -8.38
CA VAL A 465 6.89 2.90 -8.28
C VAL A 465 6.16 3.01 -9.60
N TYR A 466 5.79 1.87 -10.17
CA TYR A 466 5.11 1.79 -11.46
C TYR A 466 3.75 1.13 -11.27
N VAL A 467 2.70 1.83 -11.68
CA VAL A 467 1.33 1.34 -11.56
C VAL A 467 0.77 1.14 -12.96
N TYR A 468 0.30 -0.07 -13.23
CA TYR A 468 -0.34 -0.46 -14.47
C TYR A 468 -1.78 -0.88 -14.21
N GLU A 469 -2.62 -0.74 -15.23
CA GLU A 469 -4.01 -1.19 -15.21
C GLU A 469 -4.32 -1.88 -16.53
N LYS A 470 -5.17 -2.90 -16.53
CA LYS A 470 -5.64 -3.52 -17.78
C LYS A 470 -6.55 -2.56 -18.55
N GLU A 471 -6.40 -2.55 -19.87
CA GLU A 471 -7.28 -1.81 -20.76
C GLU A 471 -8.71 -2.37 -20.73
N LEU A 472 -9.68 -1.47 -20.90
CA LEU A 472 -11.11 -1.80 -20.96
C LEU A 472 -11.44 -2.38 -22.34
N GLU A 473 -11.99 -3.59 -22.37
CA GLU A 473 -12.49 -4.26 -23.58
C GLU A 473 -13.98 -4.57 -23.47
N GLU A 474 -14.66 -4.70 -24.62
CA GLU A 474 -16.05 -5.15 -24.65
C GLU A 474 -16.17 -6.59 -24.15
N LYS A 475 -17.13 -6.83 -23.25
CA LYS A 475 -17.39 -8.17 -22.71
C LYS A 475 -17.80 -9.12 -23.84
N LYS A 476 -16.93 -10.08 -24.17
CA LYS A 476 -17.22 -11.11 -25.18
C LYS A 476 -18.46 -11.90 -24.76
N LYS A 477 -19.55 -11.81 -25.54
CA LYS A 477 -20.76 -12.63 -25.33
C LYS A 477 -20.37 -14.10 -25.51
N LYS A 478 -20.65 -14.96 -24.52
CA LYS A 478 -20.51 -16.41 -24.69
C LYS A 478 -21.31 -16.82 -25.94
N PRO A 479 -20.73 -17.60 -26.87
CA PRO A 479 -21.49 -18.12 -28.00
C PRO A 479 -22.62 -18.97 -27.44
N VAL A 480 -23.85 -18.62 -27.80
CA VAL A 480 -25.03 -19.43 -27.49
C VAL A 480 -24.84 -20.73 -28.26
N VAL A 481 -24.47 -21.80 -27.55
CA VAL A 481 -24.57 -23.16 -28.08
C VAL A 481 -26.07 -23.40 -28.23
N SER A 482 -26.57 -23.28 -29.46
CA SER A 482 -27.91 -23.71 -29.79
C SER A 482 -27.93 -25.23 -29.69
N ASP A 483 -28.49 -25.76 -28.61
CA ASP A 483 -28.93 -27.15 -28.54
C ASP A 483 -29.92 -27.37 -29.68
N THR A 484 -29.41 -27.82 -30.81
CA THR A 484 -30.23 -28.47 -31.84
C THR A 484 -30.42 -29.89 -31.36
N THR A 485 -31.43 -30.09 -30.52
CA THR A 485 -32.02 -31.40 -30.32
C THR A 485 -32.56 -31.88 -31.66
N SER A 486 -31.76 -32.66 -32.38
CA SER A 486 -32.25 -33.48 -33.48
C SER A 486 -33.20 -34.52 -32.88
N ASN A 487 -34.49 -34.29 -33.04
CA ASN A 487 -35.52 -35.30 -32.90
C ASN A 487 -35.31 -36.38 -33.97
N ASP A 488 -34.47 -37.37 -33.66
CA ASP A 488 -34.49 -38.64 -34.39
C ASP A 488 -35.69 -39.45 -33.91
N ASN A 489 -36.83 -39.19 -34.55
CA ASN A 489 -37.94 -40.14 -34.64
C ASN A 489 -37.46 -41.36 -35.41
N ASN A 490 -37.00 -42.39 -34.70
CA ASN A 490 -36.84 -43.72 -35.29
C ASN A 490 -37.98 -44.62 -34.80
N GLY A 491 -39.09 -44.58 -35.54
CA GLY A 491 -40.06 -45.66 -35.58
C GLY A 491 -39.58 -46.72 -36.57
N GLY A 492 -39.42 -47.96 -36.09
CA GLY A 492 -39.04 -49.11 -36.91
C GLY A 492 -39.29 -50.41 -36.16
N GLU A 493 -40.39 -51.07 -36.52
CA GLU A 493 -40.89 -52.37 -36.04
C GLU A 493 -40.00 -53.58 -36.42
N GLN A 494 -40.12 -54.62 -35.58
CA GLN A 494 -40.11 -56.06 -35.88
C GLN A 494 -38.86 -56.71 -36.53
N SER A 495 -38.15 -57.53 -35.74
CA SER A 495 -38.21 -59.01 -35.79
C SER A 495 -37.46 -59.64 -34.62
#